data_AF-A0A1B6GHE1-F1
#
_entry.id   AF-A0A1B6GHE1-F1
#
_cell.length_a   1.000
_cell.length_b   1.000
_cell.length_c   1.000
_cell.angle_alpha   90.00
_cell.angle_beta   90.00
_cell.angle_gamma   90.00
#
_symmetry.space_group_name_H-M   'P 1'
#
loop_
_entity.id
_entity.type
_entity.pdbx_description
1 polymer ?
#
loop_
_entity_poly.entity_id
_entity_poly.type
_entity_poly.pdbx_seq_one_letter_code
_entity_poly.pdbx_strand_id
1 'polypeptide(L)'
;KGQAKLDGVDQWGTLNGSERPPYETMLHNIDSVRKIAALRFKKWKLVIGRTYHGRYDRWLGKLSTSRQDYTLDAVRDSAAGRAIQDSAASLPRPPVMLSIRKQASIYCPSPPSEDKSCKPHKAPCLFDIEEDPCELTNLAKSHPQVVRQMKAMLQKYRPVKPHNRRRDYRSYPHNRR
;
A
#
# COMPACT_ATOMS: atom_id res chain seq x y z
N LYS A 1 22.88 25.46 4.62
CA LYS A 1 21.61 24.70 4.75
C LYS A 1 21.71 23.50 3.80
N GLY A 2 21.87 22.28 4.31
CA GLY A 2 21.99 21.09 3.48
C GLY A 2 20.63 20.71 2.90
N GLN A 3 20.57 20.48 1.59
CA GLN A 3 19.37 20.01 0.90
C GLN A 3 19.01 18.63 1.48
N ALA A 4 17.79 18.49 2.00
CA ALA A 4 17.33 17.22 2.54
C ALA A 4 17.31 16.20 1.40
N LYS A 5 17.97 15.05 1.61
CA LYS A 5 17.89 13.93 0.67
C LYS A 5 16.45 13.41 0.70
N LEU A 6 15.72 13.60 -0.40
CA LEU A 6 14.35 13.10 -0.55
C LEU A 6 14.39 11.60 -0.90
N ASP A 7 13.48 10.83 -0.31
CA ASP A 7 13.31 9.40 -0.62
C ASP A 7 12.36 9.17 -1.82
N GLY A 8 11.70 10.24 -2.28
CA GLY A 8 10.86 10.22 -3.49
C GLY A 8 11.69 10.36 -4.76
N VAL A 9 11.15 9.86 -5.86
CA VAL A 9 11.71 10.03 -7.22
C VAL A 9 10.66 10.69 -8.11
N ASP A 10 11.10 11.44 -9.11
CA ASP A 10 10.22 12.06 -10.09
C ASP A 10 9.40 10.99 -10.84
N GLN A 11 8.10 11.23 -10.99
CA GLN A 11 7.14 10.34 -11.67
C GLN A 11 6.58 10.97 -12.95
N TRP A 12 6.99 12.19 -13.30
CA TRP A 12 6.39 12.95 -14.38
C TRP A 12 6.45 12.21 -15.73
N GLY A 13 7.61 11.62 -16.05
CA GLY A 13 7.78 10.81 -17.26
C GLY A 13 6.90 9.56 -17.32
N THR A 14 6.59 8.94 -16.17
CA THR A 14 5.64 7.81 -16.13
C THR A 14 4.20 8.28 -16.28
N LEU A 15 3.85 9.42 -15.67
CA LEU A 15 2.50 9.97 -15.72
C LEU A 15 2.13 10.50 -17.11
N ASN A 16 3.09 11.05 -17.86
CA ASN A 16 2.87 11.52 -19.24
C ASN A 16 3.14 10.43 -20.30
N GLY A 17 3.54 9.22 -19.88
CA GLY A 17 3.78 8.07 -20.74
C GLY A 17 5.11 8.07 -21.50
N SER A 18 6.02 9.01 -21.24
CA SER A 18 7.33 9.07 -21.89
C SER A 18 8.36 8.08 -21.33
N GLU A 19 8.17 7.64 -20.09
CA GLU A 19 9.12 6.79 -19.36
C GLU A 19 8.44 5.62 -18.65
N ARG A 20 9.21 4.54 -18.43
CA ARG A 20 8.76 3.42 -17.57
C ARG A 20 8.77 3.84 -16.10
N PRO A 21 7.95 3.20 -15.25
CA PRO A 21 7.96 3.46 -13.81
C PRO A 21 9.38 3.34 -13.24
N PRO A 22 9.90 4.38 -12.57
CA PRO A 22 11.28 4.40 -12.11
C PRO A 22 11.51 3.52 -10.86
N TYR A 23 10.44 3.01 -10.25
CA TYR A 23 10.52 2.32 -8.97
C TYR A 23 10.33 0.80 -9.09
N GLU A 24 11.41 0.07 -8.81
CA GLU A 24 11.32 -1.36 -8.54
C GLU A 24 11.11 -1.64 -7.04
N THR A 25 11.36 -0.67 -6.17
CA THR A 25 11.32 -0.82 -4.71
C THR A 25 10.35 0.18 -4.08
N MET A 26 9.57 -0.27 -3.10
CA MET A 26 8.70 0.59 -2.29
C MET A 26 8.79 0.19 -0.81
N LEU A 27 9.24 1.12 0.02
CA LEU A 27 9.23 0.96 1.48
C LEU A 27 7.86 1.38 2.01
N HIS A 28 7.08 0.44 2.55
CA HIS A 28 5.78 0.75 3.16
C HIS A 28 5.94 1.31 4.58
N ASN A 29 6.84 0.71 5.38
CA ASN A 29 7.12 1.14 6.74
C ASN A 29 8.43 0.52 7.26
N ILE A 30 9.11 1.21 8.17
CA ILE A 30 10.21 0.67 8.99
C ILE A 30 10.20 1.36 10.37
N ASP A 31 10.15 0.56 11.43
CA ASP A 31 10.22 1.06 12.80
C ASP A 31 11.11 0.13 13.62
N SER A 32 12.32 0.62 13.94
CA SER A 32 13.33 -0.12 14.70
C SER A 32 12.95 -0.32 16.17
N VAL A 33 12.10 0.54 16.74
CA VAL A 33 11.64 0.44 18.14
C VAL A 33 10.62 -0.68 18.27
N ARG A 34 9.64 -0.71 17.37
CA ARG A 34 8.61 -1.76 17.34
C ARG A 34 9.06 -3.03 16.63
N LYS A 35 10.22 -3.01 15.97
CA LYS A 35 10.77 -4.13 15.17
C LYS A 35 9.79 -4.59 14.08
N ILE A 36 9.19 -3.62 13.39
CA ILE A 36 8.28 -3.87 12.26
C ILE A 36 8.87 -3.30 10.97
N ALA A 37 8.62 -3.97 9.86
CA ALA A 37 9.01 -3.48 8.54
C ALA A 37 8.11 -4.09 7.45
N ALA A 38 7.92 -3.33 6.37
CA ALA A 38 7.31 -3.83 5.15
C ALA A 38 7.98 -3.21 3.92
N LEU A 39 8.44 -4.07 3.00
CA LEU A 39 9.15 -3.67 1.78
C LEU A 39 8.57 -4.44 0.60
N ARG A 40 8.34 -3.75 -0.50
CA ARG A 40 8.10 -4.34 -1.81
C ARG A 40 9.33 -4.18 -2.69
N PHE A 41 9.70 -5.25 -3.38
CA PHE A 41 10.67 -5.24 -4.48
C PHE A 41 10.11 -6.05 -5.65
N LYS A 42 9.81 -5.38 -6.77
CA LYS A 42 9.10 -5.96 -7.92
C LYS A 42 7.79 -6.62 -7.46
N LYS A 43 7.62 -7.90 -7.75
CA LYS A 43 6.49 -8.71 -7.32
C LYS A 43 6.54 -9.16 -5.86
N TRP A 44 7.71 -9.09 -5.21
CA TRP A 44 7.86 -9.60 -3.87
C TRP A 44 7.50 -8.55 -2.81
N LYS A 45 6.71 -8.94 -1.82
CA LYS A 45 6.43 -8.15 -0.62
C LYS A 45 6.86 -8.90 0.63
N LEU A 46 7.69 -8.27 1.44
CA LEU A 46 8.19 -8.77 2.72
C LEU A 46 7.49 -8.03 3.86
N VAL A 47 6.98 -8.76 4.85
CA VAL A 47 6.35 -8.22 6.07
C VAL A 47 7.01 -8.82 7.31
N ILE A 48 7.39 -7.98 8.27
CA ILE A 48 8.07 -8.36 9.53
C ILE A 48 7.38 -7.69 10.72
N GLY A 49 7.23 -8.45 11.80
CA GLY A 49 6.72 -7.99 13.08
C GLY A 49 5.21 -7.74 13.09
N ARG A 50 4.67 -7.38 14.26
CA ARG A 50 3.26 -7.02 14.42
C ARG A 50 3.12 -5.80 15.33
N THR A 51 1.96 -5.15 15.26
CA THR A 51 1.60 -4.04 16.16
C THR A 51 0.35 -4.37 16.97
N TYR A 52 0.12 -3.62 18.05
CA TYR A 52 -1.11 -3.71 18.86
C TYR A 52 -1.49 -5.14 19.28
N HIS A 53 -0.50 -5.97 19.65
CA HIS A 53 -0.69 -7.37 20.02
C HIS A 53 -1.48 -8.21 18.99
N GLY A 54 -1.44 -7.83 17.73
CA GLY A 54 -2.09 -8.54 16.63
C GLY A 54 -3.58 -8.21 16.44
N ARG A 55 -4.09 -7.16 17.10
CA ARG A 55 -5.48 -6.69 16.92
C ARG A 55 -5.87 -6.49 15.45
N TYR A 56 -4.90 -6.12 14.62
CA TYR A 56 -5.05 -5.80 13.20
C TYR A 56 -4.26 -6.74 12.27
N ASP A 57 -3.87 -7.93 12.74
CA ASP A 57 -3.11 -8.91 11.93
C ASP A 57 -4.01 -9.70 10.95
N ARG A 58 -5.34 -9.51 11.02
CA ARG A 58 -6.32 -10.13 10.11
C ARG A 58 -6.48 -9.33 8.81
N TRP A 59 -7.03 -9.94 7.76
CA TRP A 59 -7.51 -9.21 6.59
C TRP A 59 -8.66 -8.29 6.98
N LEU A 60 -8.39 -6.98 6.94
CA LEU A 60 -9.37 -5.92 7.18
C LEU A 60 -9.89 -5.39 5.85
N GLY A 61 -11.06 -4.74 5.86
CA GLY A 61 -11.56 -4.04 4.69
C GLY A 61 -12.63 -4.76 3.89
N LYS A 62 -13.42 -5.66 4.51
CA LYS A 62 -14.76 -5.94 3.97
C LYS A 62 -15.50 -4.60 3.93
N LEU A 63 -15.63 -4.04 2.72
CA LEU A 63 -16.44 -2.86 2.50
C LEU A 63 -17.87 -3.23 2.91
N SER A 64 -18.50 -2.39 3.72
CA SER A 64 -19.93 -2.54 4.00
C SER A 64 -20.66 -2.52 2.66
N THR A 65 -21.68 -3.37 2.51
CA THR A 65 -22.63 -3.32 1.39
C THR A 65 -23.37 -1.99 1.31
N SER A 66 -23.31 -1.16 2.37
CA SER A 66 -23.91 0.18 2.44
C SER A 66 -22.98 1.35 2.07
N ARG A 67 -21.73 1.10 1.63
CA ARG A 67 -20.86 2.20 1.19
C ARG A 67 -21.35 2.78 -0.13
N GLN A 68 -21.36 4.11 -0.21
CA GLN A 68 -21.64 4.89 -1.42
C GLN A 68 -21.07 4.21 -2.66
N ASP A 69 -21.97 3.87 -3.57
CA ASP A 69 -21.60 3.35 -4.87
C ASP A 69 -20.60 4.30 -5.52
N TYR A 70 -19.55 3.74 -6.10
CA TYR A 70 -18.69 4.50 -6.99
C TYR A 70 -19.57 5.01 -8.15
N THR A 71 -19.91 6.30 -8.12
CA THR A 71 -20.62 6.94 -9.23
C THR A 71 -19.65 7.77 -10.04
N LEU A 72 -19.88 7.81 -11.35
CA LEU A 72 -19.07 8.63 -12.24
C LEU A 72 -19.25 10.12 -11.94
N ASP A 73 -20.43 10.52 -11.46
CA ASP A 73 -20.73 11.88 -11.06
C ASP A 73 -19.92 12.27 -9.82
N ALA A 74 -19.77 11.39 -8.83
CA ALA A 74 -18.91 11.67 -7.68
C ALA A 74 -17.43 11.89 -8.07
N VAL A 75 -16.96 11.25 -9.15
CA VAL A 75 -15.60 11.48 -9.68
C VAL A 75 -15.54 12.81 -10.44
N ARG A 76 -16.50 13.08 -11.32
CA ARG A 76 -16.56 14.29 -12.15
C ARG A 76 -16.75 15.55 -11.32
N ASP A 77 -17.68 15.49 -10.38
CA ASP A 77 -18.04 16.58 -9.47
C ASP A 77 -17.13 16.64 -8.23
N SER A 78 -16.08 15.83 -8.19
CA SER A 78 -15.03 16.03 -7.20
C SER A 78 -14.26 17.33 -7.49
N ALA A 79 -13.58 17.87 -6.47
CA ALA A 79 -12.71 19.03 -6.67
C ALA A 79 -11.62 18.76 -7.72
N ALA A 80 -11.07 17.53 -7.74
CA ALA A 80 -10.07 17.12 -8.73
C ALA A 80 -10.68 16.99 -10.14
N GLY A 81 -11.88 16.41 -10.25
CA GLY A 81 -12.58 16.22 -11.53
C GLY A 81 -12.90 17.55 -12.21
N ARG A 82 -13.45 18.51 -11.45
CA ARG A 82 -13.68 19.88 -11.94
C ARG A 82 -12.39 20.59 -12.30
N ALA A 83 -11.34 20.45 -11.48
CA ALA A 83 -10.07 21.14 -11.71
C ALA A 83 -9.38 20.73 -13.03
N ILE A 84 -9.61 19.49 -13.51
CA ILE A 84 -9.01 19.00 -14.76
C ILE A 84 -9.99 18.99 -15.94
N GLN A 85 -11.24 19.43 -15.74
CA GLN A 85 -12.30 19.35 -16.75
C GLN A 85 -11.91 20.04 -18.06
N ASP A 86 -11.26 21.20 -17.97
CA ASP A 86 -10.86 22.03 -19.12
C ASP A 86 -9.40 21.80 -19.55
N SER A 87 -8.74 20.78 -19.02
CA SER A 87 -7.36 20.46 -19.37
C SER A 87 -7.29 19.61 -20.64
N ALA A 88 -6.14 19.62 -21.33
CA ALA A 88 -5.85 18.71 -22.44
C ALA A 88 -5.90 17.22 -22.04
N ALA A 89 -5.94 16.92 -20.73
CA ALA A 89 -6.09 15.59 -20.15
C ALA A 89 -7.36 15.49 -19.28
N SER A 90 -8.48 16.01 -19.79
CA SER A 90 -9.80 15.90 -19.14
C SER A 90 -10.17 14.45 -18.80
N LEU A 91 -11.11 14.27 -17.86
CA LEU A 91 -11.58 12.94 -17.47
C LEU A 91 -12.04 12.10 -18.69
N PRO A 92 -11.72 10.79 -18.74
CA PRO A 92 -12.17 9.92 -19.82
C PRO A 92 -13.70 9.84 -19.92
N ARG A 93 -14.21 9.37 -21.06
CA ARG A 93 -15.64 9.08 -21.24
C ARG A 93 -16.12 8.00 -20.26
N PRO A 94 -17.43 7.97 -19.88
CA PRO A 94 -17.98 7.02 -18.92
C PRO A 94 -17.58 5.55 -19.14
N PRO A 95 -17.64 5.00 -20.37
CA PRO A 95 -17.30 3.59 -20.59
C PRO A 95 -15.82 3.30 -20.29
N VAL A 96 -14.93 4.26 -20.59
CA VAL A 96 -13.50 4.15 -20.33
C VAL A 96 -13.23 4.23 -18.83
N MET A 97 -13.87 5.16 -18.12
CA MET A 97 -13.76 5.27 -16.66
C MET A 97 -14.18 3.97 -15.96
N LEU A 98 -15.31 3.38 -16.37
CA LEU A 98 -15.80 2.11 -15.81
C LEU A 98 -14.87 0.94 -16.17
N SER A 99 -14.35 0.91 -17.39
CA SER A 99 -13.37 -0.10 -17.82
C SER A 99 -12.09 -0.06 -16.99
N ILE A 100 -11.48 1.13 -16.83
CA ILE A 100 -10.29 1.32 -16.01
C ILE A 100 -10.57 0.94 -14.55
N ARG A 101 -11.74 1.33 -14.01
CA ARG A 101 -12.15 0.95 -12.65
C ARG A 101 -12.25 -0.57 -12.49
N LYS A 102 -12.84 -1.26 -13.47
CA LYS A 102 -12.94 -2.73 -13.46
C LYS A 102 -11.56 -3.38 -13.52
N GLN A 103 -10.66 -2.90 -14.38
CA GLN A 103 -9.29 -3.41 -14.49
C GLN A 103 -8.47 -3.20 -13.20
N ALA A 104 -8.71 -2.10 -12.49
CA ALA A 104 -8.06 -1.80 -11.21
C ALA A 104 -8.71 -2.51 -10.00
N SER A 105 -9.81 -3.25 -10.20
CA SER A 105 -10.53 -3.91 -9.11
C SER A 105 -9.97 -5.30 -8.87
N ILE A 106 -9.59 -5.57 -7.61
CA ILE A 106 -9.11 -6.89 -7.17
C ILE A 106 -10.20 -7.52 -6.29
N TYR A 107 -10.59 -8.75 -6.61
CA TYR A 107 -11.51 -9.53 -5.79
C TYR A 107 -10.74 -10.57 -4.99
N CYS A 108 -10.70 -10.38 -3.67
CA CYS A 108 -10.08 -11.34 -2.77
C CYS A 108 -11.14 -12.29 -2.20
N PRO A 109 -10.91 -13.61 -2.22
CA PRO A 109 -11.78 -14.54 -1.52
C PRO A 109 -11.72 -14.28 -0.02
N SER A 110 -12.71 -14.83 0.72
CA SER A 110 -12.62 -14.81 2.18
C SER A 110 -11.32 -15.52 2.62
N PRO A 111 -10.59 -14.95 3.59
CA PRO A 111 -9.33 -15.54 4.03
C PRO A 111 -9.59 -16.97 4.52
N PRO A 112 -8.65 -17.91 4.27
CA PRO A 112 -8.83 -19.31 4.66
C PRO A 112 -9.07 -19.43 6.17
N SER A 113 -9.95 -20.36 6.54
CA SER A 113 -10.27 -20.69 7.94
C SER A 113 -9.09 -21.34 8.68
N GLU A 114 -8.21 -22.00 7.92
CA GLU A 114 -7.01 -22.63 8.44
C GLU A 114 -5.87 -21.63 8.62
N ASP A 115 -5.10 -21.85 9.68
CA ASP A 115 -3.94 -21.08 10.12
C ASP A 115 -2.72 -21.28 9.18
N LYS A 116 -2.92 -21.13 7.87
CA LYS A 116 -1.86 -20.81 6.89
C LYS A 116 -1.41 -19.35 7.02
N SER A 117 -1.84 -18.69 8.10
CA SER A 117 -1.66 -17.28 8.36
C SER A 117 -0.18 -16.94 8.45
N CYS A 118 0.18 -15.90 7.70
CA CYS A 118 1.38 -15.15 7.97
C CYS A 118 1.37 -14.70 9.45
N LYS A 119 2.36 -15.15 10.23
CA LYS A 119 2.59 -14.69 11.61
C LYS A 119 3.89 -13.89 11.64
N PRO A 120 3.85 -12.61 11.22
CA PRO A 120 5.06 -11.82 10.97
C PRO A 120 5.88 -11.55 12.25
N HIS A 121 5.26 -11.72 13.43
CA HIS A 121 5.91 -11.67 14.74
C HIS A 121 6.71 -12.93 15.11
N LYS A 122 6.48 -14.07 14.46
CA LYS A 122 7.24 -15.31 14.64
C LYS A 122 8.34 -15.44 13.60
N ALA A 123 8.00 -15.21 12.34
CA ALA A 123 8.93 -15.24 11.21
C ALA A 123 8.45 -14.26 10.12
N PRO A 124 9.36 -13.73 9.28
CA PRO A 124 8.97 -12.88 8.15
C PRO A 124 7.99 -13.60 7.21
N CYS A 125 7.11 -12.83 6.60
CA CYS A 125 6.24 -13.30 5.53
C CYS A 125 6.66 -12.73 4.20
N LEU A 126 6.53 -13.54 3.16
CA LEU A 126 6.85 -13.18 1.80
C LEU A 126 5.64 -13.49 0.91
N PHE A 127 5.25 -12.54 0.08
CA PHE A 127 4.13 -12.67 -0.86
C PHE A 127 4.59 -12.31 -2.26
N ASP A 128 4.04 -13.00 -3.26
CA ASP A 128 4.12 -12.60 -4.66
C ASP A 128 2.84 -11.83 -4.99
N ILE A 129 2.91 -10.50 -5.06
CA ILE A 129 1.72 -9.66 -5.18
C ILE A 129 1.17 -9.57 -6.61
N GLU A 130 1.93 -10.07 -7.60
CA GLU A 130 1.44 -10.18 -8.98
C GLU A 130 0.50 -11.38 -9.11
N GLU A 131 0.86 -12.51 -8.49
CA GLU A 131 0.05 -13.74 -8.47
C GLU A 131 -0.96 -13.79 -7.30
N ASP A 132 -0.60 -13.23 -6.14
CA ASP A 132 -1.38 -13.21 -4.90
C ASP A 132 -1.47 -11.77 -4.34
N PRO A 133 -2.23 -10.88 -5.01
CA PRO A 133 -2.43 -9.51 -4.53
C PRO A 133 -3.18 -9.44 -3.19
N CYS A 134 -3.82 -10.54 -2.80
CA CYS A 134 -4.56 -10.67 -1.55
C CYS A 134 -3.69 -11.14 -0.38
N GLU A 135 -2.42 -11.45 -0.63
CA GLU A 135 -1.42 -11.85 0.37
C GLU A 135 -1.82 -13.08 1.19
N LEU A 136 -2.56 -14.02 0.59
CA LEU A 136 -3.12 -15.19 1.27
C LEU A 136 -2.09 -16.30 1.51
N THR A 137 -1.02 -16.35 0.71
CA THR A 137 -0.06 -17.45 0.71
C THR A 137 1.34 -16.97 1.10
N ASN A 138 1.80 -17.37 2.28
CA ASN A 138 3.16 -17.06 2.73
C ASN A 138 4.22 -17.96 2.06
N LEU A 139 5.04 -17.37 1.19
CA LEU A 139 6.11 -18.01 0.43
C LEU A 139 7.49 -17.96 1.10
N ALA A 140 7.59 -17.44 2.32
CA ALA A 140 8.88 -17.20 2.98
C ALA A 140 9.69 -18.49 3.20
N LYS A 141 9.02 -19.61 3.50
CA LYS A 141 9.67 -20.90 3.74
C LYS A 141 10.23 -21.52 2.45
N SER A 142 9.51 -21.39 1.33
CA SER A 142 9.94 -21.91 0.03
C SER A 142 10.96 -21.02 -0.67
N HIS A 143 11.04 -19.73 -0.31
CA HIS A 143 11.94 -18.75 -0.93
C HIS A 143 12.88 -18.06 0.07
N PRO A 144 13.68 -18.80 0.86
CA PRO A 144 14.53 -18.21 1.90
C PRO A 144 15.61 -17.27 1.32
N GLN A 145 16.06 -17.51 0.09
CA GLN A 145 17.03 -16.63 -0.58
C GLN A 145 16.43 -15.23 -0.85
N VAL A 146 15.18 -15.17 -1.33
CA VAL A 146 14.45 -13.92 -1.57
C VAL A 146 14.26 -13.16 -0.25
N VAL A 147 13.88 -13.86 0.83
CA VAL A 147 13.75 -13.26 2.16
C VAL A 147 15.07 -12.63 2.62
N ARG A 148 16.21 -13.31 2.42
CA ARG A 148 17.54 -12.75 2.77
C ARG A 148 17.85 -11.50 1.94
N GLN A 149 17.61 -11.54 0.63
CA GLN A 149 17.85 -10.40 -0.26
C GLN A 149 17.00 -9.19 0.15
N MET A 150 15.70 -9.38 0.39
CA MET A 150 14.81 -8.30 0.81
C MET A 150 15.17 -7.75 2.20
N LYS A 151 15.63 -8.59 3.13
CA LYS A 151 16.19 -8.12 4.41
C LYS A 151 17.45 -7.28 4.23
N ALA A 152 18.36 -7.67 3.33
CA ALA A 152 19.55 -6.89 3.02
C ALA A 152 19.19 -5.54 2.37
N MET A 153 18.15 -5.50 1.52
CA MET A 153 17.61 -4.24 1.00
C MET A 153 17.04 -3.35 2.11
N LEU A 154 16.28 -3.92 3.05
CA LEU A 154 15.74 -3.19 4.21
C LEU A 154 16.84 -2.52 5.05
N GLN A 155 18.00 -3.16 5.20
CA GLN A 155 19.12 -2.62 5.97
C GLN A 155 19.73 -1.34 5.36
N LYS A 156 19.50 -1.08 4.07
CA LYS A 156 19.97 0.16 3.42
C LYS A 156 19.19 1.39 3.86
N TYR A 157 17.97 1.21 4.36
CA TYR A 157 17.16 2.31 4.87
C TYR A 157 17.61 2.68 6.27
N ARG A 158 17.72 3.99 6.53
CA ARG A 158 18.03 4.53 7.85
C ARG A 158 16.71 4.88 8.54
N PRO A 159 16.16 4.03 9.44
CA PRO A 159 14.93 4.37 10.14
C PRO A 159 15.16 5.62 10.97
N VAL A 160 14.40 6.67 10.67
CA VAL A 160 14.37 7.87 11.50
C VAL A 160 13.49 7.58 12.70
N LYS A 161 13.90 8.07 13.88
CA LYS A 161 13.10 7.91 15.11
C LYS A 161 11.70 8.48 14.86
N PRO A 162 10.62 7.69 15.05
CA PRO A 162 9.27 8.18 14.82
C PRO A 162 9.00 9.43 15.66
N HIS A 163 8.56 10.52 15.03
CA HIS A 163 8.15 11.75 15.74
C HIS A 163 6.70 11.68 16.23
N ASN A 164 6.12 10.48 16.31
CA ASN A 164 4.75 10.28 16.76
C ASN A 164 4.62 10.75 18.21
N ARG A 165 3.92 11.87 18.40
CA ARG A 165 3.52 12.35 19.73
C ARG A 165 2.43 11.46 20.32
N ARG A 166 2.13 11.65 21.61
CA ARG A 166 0.97 11.01 22.26
C ARG A 166 -0.28 11.27 21.42
N ARG A 167 -1.18 10.28 21.41
CA ARG A 167 -2.45 10.32 20.65
C ARG A 167 -3.21 11.60 21.00
N ASP A 168 -3.39 12.50 20.04
CA ASP A 168 -4.20 13.70 20.24
C ASP A 168 -5.67 13.35 20.04
N TYR A 169 -6.43 13.27 21.13
CA TYR A 169 -7.85 12.93 21.06
C TYR A 169 -8.67 14.03 20.35
N ARG A 170 -8.15 15.25 20.21
CA ARG A 170 -8.82 16.33 19.47
C ARG A 170 -8.73 16.17 17.96
N SER A 171 -7.79 15.35 17.46
CA SER A 171 -7.67 15.10 16.02
C SER A 171 -8.65 14.05 15.49
N TYR A 172 -9.54 13.50 16.33
CA TYR A 172 -10.52 12.55 15.83
C TYR A 172 -11.58 13.24 14.96
N PRO A 173 -11.95 12.63 13.82
CA PRO A 173 -12.99 13.17 12.95
C PRO A 173 -14.33 13.44 13.65
N HIS A 174 -14.71 12.64 14.65
CA HIS A 174 -15.97 12.83 15.40
C HIS A 174 -15.94 13.99 16.40
N ASN A 175 -14.76 14.53 16.71
CA ASN A 175 -14.58 15.64 17.63
C ASN A 175 -14.53 17.00 16.92
N ARG A 176 -14.65 17.03 15.58
CA ARG A 176 -14.95 18.26 14.84
C ARG A 176 -16.46 18.46 14.84
N ARG A 177 -16.96 19.14 15.87
CA ARG A 177 -18.24 19.86 15.83
C ARG A 177 -17.95 21.32 15.54
#